data_AF-A0A7S8FB97-F1
#
_entry.id   AF-A0A7S8FB97-F1
#
_cell.length_a   1.000
_cell.length_b   1.000
_cell.length_c   1.000
_cell.angle_alpha   90.00
_cell.angle_beta   90.00
_cell.angle_gamma   90.00
#
_symmetry.space_group_name_H-M   'P 1'
#
loop_
_entity.id
_entity.type
_entity.pdbx_description
1 polymer ?
#
loop_
_entity_poly.entity_id
_entity_poly.type
_entity_poly.pdbx_seq_one_letter_code
_entity_poly.pdbx_strand_id
1 'polypeptide(L)'
;MPELLTRTGNCVPRLAPSTAEPWGPHIFEFANPGQQRAIPQLFTKPRSYESPGTNFNTISFFPCTEPLSLFESTIPETFEQALYGYRSLVLLGQIKDLLSEGEIVKALRMLVEEKASGNKLSEPLQRLSDTLDKQSVVRKPVTTLPRTTEATWIKKNWDAYRGKWVAVLGDQAVASGTTLRELLETVKEKQLSQRPIIHHIK
;
A
#
# COMPACT_ATOMS: atom_id res chain seq x y z
N MET A 1 -17.16 -5.86 76.82
CA MET A 1 -17.93 -4.69 76.35
C MET A 1 -18.16 -4.86 74.86
N PRO A 2 -19.39 -5.19 74.43
CA PRO A 2 -19.73 -5.51 73.04
C PRO A 2 -20.36 -4.30 72.34
N GLU A 3 -19.89 -3.92 71.15
CA GLU A 3 -20.60 -3.00 70.24
C GLU A 3 -20.29 -3.45 68.80
N LEU A 4 -21.25 -4.02 68.06
CA LEU A 4 -22.48 -3.49 67.44
C LEU A 4 -22.26 -3.42 65.92
N LEU A 5 -22.87 -4.41 65.27
CA LEU A 5 -22.99 -4.58 63.82
C LEU A 5 -23.81 -3.44 63.21
N THR A 6 -23.31 -2.78 62.16
CA THR A 6 -24.15 -2.01 61.23
C THR A 6 -24.21 -2.71 59.89
N ARG A 7 -25.39 -3.29 59.66
CA ARG A 7 -25.80 -4.02 58.47
C ARG A 7 -26.51 -3.03 57.54
N THR A 8 -25.84 -2.54 56.50
CA THR A 8 -26.49 -1.74 55.45
C THR A 8 -27.04 -2.68 54.37
N GLY A 9 -28.37 -2.73 54.27
CA GLY A 9 -29.08 -3.48 53.24
C GLY A 9 -29.04 -2.74 51.91
N ASN A 10 -28.50 -3.38 50.87
CA ASN A 10 -28.65 -2.94 49.50
C ASN A 10 -29.90 -3.59 48.90
N CYS A 11 -30.92 -2.77 48.67
CA CYS A 11 -32.07 -3.09 47.85
C CYS A 11 -31.65 -3.14 46.37
N VAL A 12 -31.72 -4.32 45.75
CA VAL A 12 -31.58 -4.46 44.29
C VAL A 12 -32.99 -4.50 43.68
N PRO A 13 -33.31 -3.64 42.69
CA PRO A 13 -34.61 -3.66 42.03
C PRO A 13 -34.74 -4.90 41.13
N ARG A 14 -35.86 -5.59 41.30
CA ARG A 14 -36.31 -6.76 40.54
C ARG A 14 -36.79 -6.29 39.16
N LEU A 15 -36.00 -6.50 38.11
CA LEU A 15 -36.43 -6.30 36.73
C LEU A 15 -37.36 -7.45 36.31
N ALA A 16 -38.50 -7.09 35.71
CA ALA A 16 -39.52 -7.99 35.22
C ALA A 16 -39.05 -8.78 33.97
N PRO A 17 -39.57 -9.99 33.72
CA PRO A 17 -39.31 -10.72 32.49
C PRO A 17 -40.03 -10.04 31.31
N SER A 18 -39.24 -9.57 30.34
CA SER A 18 -39.74 -9.09 29.05
C SER A 18 -40.16 -10.30 28.21
N THR A 19 -41.47 -10.35 27.93
CA THR A 19 -42.14 -11.32 27.08
C THR A 19 -41.58 -11.27 25.67
N ALA A 20 -41.23 -12.44 25.14
CA ALA A 20 -40.80 -12.67 23.77
C ALA A 20 -41.92 -12.34 22.76
N GLU A 21 -41.56 -11.74 21.63
CA GLU A 21 -42.35 -11.81 20.40
C GLU A 21 -41.63 -12.68 19.36
N PRO A 22 -42.33 -13.66 18.74
CA PRO A 22 -41.78 -14.49 17.68
C PRO A 22 -41.92 -13.78 16.33
N TRP A 23 -40.80 -13.43 15.70
CA TRP A 23 -40.79 -12.97 14.31
C TRP A 23 -41.06 -14.16 13.39
N GLY A 24 -42.23 -14.15 12.76
CA GLY A 24 -42.63 -15.11 11.74
C GLY A 24 -41.83 -14.99 10.44
N PRO A 25 -41.97 -15.96 9.52
CA PRO A 25 -41.20 -16.00 8.29
C PRO A 25 -41.71 -14.94 7.29
N HIS A 26 -40.91 -13.89 7.07
CA HIS A 26 -41.09 -13.01 5.92
C HIS A 26 -40.62 -13.75 4.65
N ILE A 27 -41.60 -14.29 3.91
CA ILE A 27 -41.44 -14.72 2.53
C ILE A 27 -41.29 -13.44 1.69
N PHE A 28 -40.07 -13.16 1.22
CA PHE A 28 -39.84 -12.15 0.19
C PHE A 28 -40.01 -12.80 -1.19
N GLU A 29 -41.14 -12.49 -1.82
CA GLU A 29 -41.47 -12.84 -3.20
C GLU A 29 -40.67 -11.91 -4.14
N PHE A 30 -39.69 -12.48 -4.85
CA PHE A 30 -38.91 -11.75 -5.84
C PHE A 30 -39.66 -11.71 -7.18
N ALA A 31 -40.24 -10.55 -7.49
CA ALA A 31 -40.72 -10.23 -8.84
C ALA A 31 -39.86 -9.11 -9.45
N ASN A 32 -38.91 -9.46 -10.33
CA ASN A 32 -38.66 -8.74 -11.59
C ASN A 32 -37.49 -9.35 -12.40
N PRO A 33 -37.76 -10.10 -13.48
CA PRO A 33 -36.81 -10.32 -14.55
C PRO A 33 -37.14 -9.38 -15.71
N GLY A 34 -36.38 -8.30 -15.90
CA GLY A 34 -36.59 -7.48 -17.10
C GLY A 34 -36.00 -6.10 -17.09
N GLN A 35 -34.68 -5.96 -17.03
CA GLN A 35 -34.03 -4.75 -17.53
C GLN A 35 -32.64 -5.05 -18.07
N GLN A 36 -32.62 -5.60 -19.29
CA GLN A 36 -31.43 -5.56 -20.14
C GLN A 36 -31.17 -4.09 -20.52
N ARG A 37 -30.21 -3.45 -19.86
CA ARG A 37 -29.64 -2.19 -20.34
C ARG A 37 -28.57 -2.51 -21.38
N ALA A 38 -28.81 -2.05 -22.59
CA ALA A 38 -27.89 -2.10 -23.71
C ALA A 38 -26.55 -1.43 -23.34
N ILE A 39 -25.46 -2.17 -23.54
CA ILE A 39 -24.09 -1.66 -23.42
C ILE A 39 -23.77 -0.91 -24.72
N PRO A 40 -23.41 0.39 -24.68
CA PRO A 40 -22.92 1.06 -25.87
C PRO A 40 -21.57 0.46 -26.27
N GLN A 41 -21.52 -0.18 -27.44
CA GLN A 41 -20.28 -0.66 -28.04
C GLN A 41 -19.44 0.54 -28.48
N LEU A 42 -18.42 0.86 -27.68
CA LEU A 42 -17.36 1.76 -28.09
C LEU A 42 -16.45 1.03 -29.07
N PHE A 43 -16.72 1.23 -30.36
CA PHE A 43 -15.82 0.91 -31.47
C PHE A 43 -14.50 1.66 -31.28
N THR A 44 -13.46 0.96 -30.82
CA THR A 44 -12.08 1.42 -30.89
C THR A 44 -11.54 1.10 -32.28
N LYS A 45 -11.37 2.13 -33.11
CA LYS A 45 -10.60 2.03 -34.37
C LYS A 45 -9.16 1.60 -34.03
N PRO A 46 -8.59 0.60 -34.70
CA PRO A 46 -7.16 0.31 -34.60
C PRO A 46 -6.39 1.49 -35.21
N ARG A 47 -5.57 2.14 -34.38
CA ARG A 47 -4.65 3.19 -34.81
C ARG A 47 -3.45 2.50 -35.45
N SER A 48 -3.49 2.36 -36.77
CA SER A 48 -2.34 1.92 -37.56
C SER A 48 -1.18 2.90 -37.30
N TYR A 49 -0.12 2.41 -36.66
CA TYR A 49 1.16 3.12 -36.61
C TYR A 49 1.87 2.86 -37.93
N GLU A 50 1.89 3.87 -38.79
CA GLU A 50 2.81 3.92 -39.92
C GLU A 50 4.23 4.09 -39.36
N SER A 51 5.06 3.06 -39.52
CA SER A 51 6.48 3.14 -39.21
C SER A 51 7.14 4.13 -40.19
N PRO A 52 7.91 5.13 -39.71
CA PRO A 52 8.69 5.98 -40.59
C PRO A 52 9.72 5.12 -41.32
N GLY A 53 9.60 5.08 -42.65
CA GLY A 53 10.53 4.39 -43.53
C GLY A 53 11.96 4.89 -43.31
N THR A 54 12.81 3.98 -42.86
CA THR A 54 14.25 4.20 -42.76
C THR A 54 14.83 4.15 -44.17
N ASN A 55 14.91 5.31 -44.82
CA ASN A 55 15.73 5.47 -46.02
C ASN A 55 17.19 5.39 -45.59
N PHE A 56 17.80 4.21 -45.75
CA PHE A 56 19.23 4.01 -45.73
C PHE A 56 19.83 4.67 -46.98
N ASN A 57 20.04 5.98 -46.93
CA ASN A 57 20.82 6.68 -47.95
C ASN A 57 22.09 7.27 -47.34
N THR A 58 23.20 6.73 -47.84
CA THR A 58 24.49 7.40 -47.96
C THR A 58 25.19 7.72 -46.65
N ILE A 59 26.00 6.76 -46.19
CA ILE A 59 27.10 6.99 -45.26
C ILE A 59 28.11 7.88 -45.99
N SER A 60 28.00 9.19 -45.79
CA SER A 60 29.06 10.14 -46.09
C SER A 60 30.18 9.93 -45.07
N PHE A 61 31.26 9.29 -45.52
CA PHE A 61 32.55 9.31 -44.84
C PHE A 61 33.07 10.75 -44.86
N PHE A 62 32.73 11.53 -43.85
CA PHE A 62 33.48 12.73 -43.52
C PHE A 62 34.77 12.29 -42.82
N PRO A 63 35.96 12.56 -43.37
CA PRO A 63 37.18 12.48 -42.59
C PRO A 63 37.13 13.60 -41.55
N CYS A 64 36.62 13.29 -40.36
CA CYS A 64 36.75 14.15 -39.18
C CYS A 64 38.24 14.21 -38.83
N THR A 65 38.94 15.13 -39.51
CA THR A 65 40.24 15.63 -39.08
C THR A 65 39.93 16.75 -38.10
N GLU A 66 39.32 16.40 -36.97
CA GLU A 66 39.17 17.36 -35.89
C GLU A 66 40.57 17.61 -35.29
N PRO A 67 40.99 18.88 -35.17
CA PRO A 67 42.26 19.19 -34.55
C PRO A 67 42.20 18.77 -33.07
N LEU A 68 43.18 17.96 -32.67
CA LEU A 68 43.46 17.50 -31.29
C LEU A 68 43.81 18.64 -30.31
N SER A 69 43.22 19.83 -30.45
CA SER A 69 43.60 21.03 -29.70
C SER A 69 42.57 21.51 -28.68
N LEU A 70 41.56 20.69 -28.34
CA LEU A 70 40.52 21.06 -27.37
C LEU A 70 40.19 19.96 -26.36
N PHE A 71 41.10 19.01 -26.13
CA PHE A 71 41.16 18.33 -24.83
C PHE A 71 41.98 19.21 -23.88
N GLU A 72 41.45 20.39 -23.54
CA GLU A 72 41.69 20.96 -22.22
C GLU A 72 40.97 20.06 -21.22
N SER A 73 41.52 18.86 -21.04
CA SER A 73 41.13 17.99 -19.95
C SER A 73 41.30 18.82 -18.71
N THR A 74 40.20 19.18 -18.07
CA THR A 74 40.19 19.60 -16.69
C THR A 74 40.74 18.40 -15.90
N ILE A 75 42.06 18.32 -15.80
CA ILE A 75 42.74 17.35 -14.96
C ILE A 75 42.17 17.63 -13.57
N PRO A 76 41.58 16.63 -12.89
CA PRO A 76 41.08 16.84 -11.55
C PRO A 76 42.19 17.47 -10.72
N GLU A 77 41.89 18.59 -10.06
CA GLU A 77 42.90 19.48 -9.46
C GLU A 77 43.78 18.76 -8.42
N THR A 78 43.37 17.56 -7.98
CA THR A 78 44.15 16.65 -7.12
C THR A 78 43.79 15.18 -7.35
N PHE A 79 44.77 14.28 -7.19
CA PHE A 79 44.58 12.81 -7.22
C PHE A 79 43.47 12.33 -6.27
N GLU A 80 43.37 12.99 -5.11
CA GLU A 80 42.32 12.74 -4.12
C GLU A 80 40.92 12.90 -4.71
N GLN A 81 40.66 13.98 -5.48
CA GLN A 81 39.36 14.18 -6.12
C GLN A 81 39.01 13.06 -7.13
N ALA A 82 40.02 12.54 -7.85
CA ALA A 82 39.82 11.43 -8.78
C ALA A 82 39.44 10.14 -8.03
N LEU A 83 40.07 9.86 -6.89
CA LEU A 83 39.74 8.71 -6.04
C LEU A 83 38.32 8.81 -5.45
N TYR A 84 37.91 10.01 -5.02
CA TYR A 84 36.53 10.25 -4.57
C TYR A 84 35.50 9.96 -5.67
N GLY A 85 35.78 10.39 -6.91
CA GLY A 85 34.94 10.09 -8.06
C GLY A 85 34.74 8.59 -8.25
N TYR A 86 35.83 7.82 -8.24
CA TYR A 86 35.76 6.37 -8.44
C TYR A 86 34.99 5.65 -7.33
N ARG A 87 35.29 5.93 -6.06
CA ARG A 87 34.58 5.33 -4.91
C ARG A 87 33.08 5.61 -4.98
N SER A 88 32.70 6.83 -5.34
CA SER A 88 31.29 7.21 -5.45
C SER A 88 30.55 6.46 -6.55
N LEU A 89 31.21 6.17 -7.68
CA LEU A 89 30.63 5.40 -8.78
C LEU A 89 30.44 3.92 -8.41
N VAL A 90 31.42 3.33 -7.72
CA VAL A 90 31.32 1.94 -7.23
C VAL A 90 30.15 1.81 -6.25
N LEU A 91 30.06 2.72 -5.28
CA LEU A 91 28.97 2.74 -4.30
C LEU A 91 27.60 2.90 -4.97
N LEU A 92 27.51 3.78 -5.97
CA LEU A 92 26.28 3.97 -6.74
C LEU A 92 25.86 2.70 -7.49
N GLY A 93 26.81 1.94 -8.04
CA GLY A 93 26.56 0.65 -8.67
C GLY A 93 25.96 -0.35 -7.68
N GLN A 94 26.60 -0.54 -6.54
CA GLN A 94 26.13 -1.45 -5.49
C GLN A 94 24.72 -1.10 -4.98
N ILE A 95 24.44 0.19 -4.78
CA ILE A 95 23.12 0.64 -4.35
C ILE A 95 22.08 0.35 -5.43
N LYS A 96 22.39 0.57 -6.71
CA LYS A 96 21.47 0.25 -7.81
C LYS A 96 21.16 -1.23 -7.89
N ASP A 97 22.17 -2.09 -7.70
CA ASP A 97 21.98 -3.54 -7.70
C ASP A 97 21.05 -3.96 -6.56
N LEU A 98 21.27 -3.47 -5.32
CA LEU A 98 20.37 -3.73 -4.18
C LEU A 98 18.94 -3.25 -4.42
N LEU A 99 18.76 -2.09 -5.06
CA LEU A 99 17.43 -1.59 -5.40
C LEU A 99 16.75 -2.47 -6.45
N SER A 100 17.50 -3.04 -7.39
CA SER A 100 16.97 -3.97 -8.40
C SER A 100 16.52 -5.31 -7.79
N GLU A 101 17.16 -5.73 -6.70
CA GLU A 101 16.79 -6.91 -5.92
C GLU A 101 15.63 -6.67 -4.93
N GLY A 102 15.19 -5.42 -4.77
CA GLY A 102 14.15 -5.03 -3.80
C GLY A 102 14.65 -4.86 -2.36
N GLU A 103 15.96 -4.87 -2.15
CA GLU A 103 16.64 -4.75 -0.85
C GLU A 103 16.78 -3.28 -0.40
N ILE A 104 15.66 -2.55 -0.36
CA ILE A 104 15.61 -1.10 -0.10
C ILE A 104 16.26 -0.73 1.24
N VAL A 105 16.08 -1.57 2.27
CA VAL A 105 16.62 -1.32 3.62
C VAL A 105 18.15 -1.37 3.64
N LYS A 106 18.76 -2.30 2.89
CA LYS A 106 20.23 -2.40 2.79
C LYS A 106 20.80 -1.21 2.00
N ALA A 107 20.16 -0.86 0.88
CA ALA A 107 20.54 0.30 0.07
C ALA A 107 20.52 1.61 0.89
N LEU A 108 19.46 1.84 1.67
CA LEU A 108 19.36 3.00 2.55
C LEU A 108 20.43 2.99 3.65
N ARG A 109 20.73 1.82 4.24
CA ARG A 109 21.78 1.70 5.25
C ARG A 109 23.14 2.14 4.71
N MET A 110 23.50 1.70 3.50
CA MET A 110 24.77 2.08 2.86
C MET A 110 24.85 3.59 2.60
N LEU A 111 23.76 4.23 2.19
CA LEU A 111 23.70 5.69 2.03
C LEU A 111 23.90 6.43 3.36
N VAL A 112 23.30 5.93 4.44
CA VAL A 112 23.44 6.51 5.78
C VAL A 112 24.87 6.37 6.30
N GLU A 113 25.52 5.21 6.10
CA GLU A 113 26.91 4.96 6.49
C GLU A 113 27.89 5.89 5.75
N GLU A 114 27.71 6.09 4.45
CA GLU A 114 28.57 7.00 3.67
C GLU A 114 28.33 8.46 4.09
N LYS A 115 27.09 8.87 4.38
CA LYS A 115 26.77 10.20 4.90
C LYS A 115 27.36 10.42 6.30
N ALA A 116 27.35 9.40 7.15
CA ALA A 116 27.93 9.45 8.49
C ALA A 116 29.47 9.55 8.47
N SER A 117 30.11 9.10 7.39
CA SER A 117 31.56 9.20 7.21
C SER A 117 32.07 10.64 6.98
N GLY A 118 31.17 11.63 6.91
CA GLY A 118 31.51 13.05 6.73
C GLY A 118 31.94 13.43 5.32
N ASN A 119 31.98 12.46 4.40
CA ASN A 119 32.31 12.69 3.00
C ASN A 119 31.15 13.39 2.29
N LYS A 120 31.48 14.39 1.46
CA LYS A 120 30.50 15.00 0.57
C LYS A 120 30.05 13.95 -0.45
N LEU A 121 28.78 13.55 -0.38
CA LEU A 121 28.20 12.62 -1.35
C LEU A 121 28.32 13.22 -2.76
N SER A 122 28.64 12.36 -3.73
CA SER A 122 28.56 12.73 -5.14
C SER A 122 27.14 13.18 -5.49
N GLU A 123 27.01 14.09 -6.45
CA GLU A 123 25.73 14.62 -6.88
C GLU A 123 24.70 13.52 -7.24
N PRO A 124 25.06 12.43 -7.95
CA PRO A 124 24.13 11.34 -8.22
C PRO A 124 23.63 10.60 -6.97
N LEU A 125 24.52 10.36 -6.00
CA LEU A 125 24.16 9.73 -4.73
C LEU A 125 23.26 10.63 -3.88
N GLN A 126 23.50 11.95 -3.91
CA GLN A 126 22.67 12.91 -3.21
C GLN A 126 21.25 12.97 -3.80
N ARG A 127 21.12 13.04 -5.13
CA ARG A 127 19.80 12.97 -5.81
C ARG A 127 19.06 11.67 -5.51
N LEU A 128 19.79 10.55 -5.45
CA LEU A 128 19.21 9.25 -5.10
C LEU A 128 18.72 9.23 -3.65
N SER A 129 19.54 9.70 -2.71
CA SER A 129 19.17 9.84 -1.29
C SER A 129 17.92 10.69 -1.14
N ASP A 130 17.84 11.84 -1.79
CA ASP A 130 16.69 12.75 -1.71
C ASP A 130 15.42 12.10 -2.27
N THR A 131 15.55 11.27 -3.30
CA THR A 131 14.41 10.56 -3.92
C THR A 131 13.87 9.49 -2.98
N LEU A 132 14.77 8.73 -2.34
CA LEU A 132 14.40 7.69 -1.38
C LEU A 132 13.84 8.30 -0.09
N ASP A 133 14.39 9.41 0.39
CA ASP A 133 13.90 10.14 1.56
C ASP A 133 12.51 10.72 1.33
N LYS A 134 12.20 11.21 0.12
CA LYS A 134 10.86 11.69 -0.24
C LYS A 134 9.81 10.59 -0.31
N GLN A 135 10.21 9.35 -0.57
CA GLN A 135 9.34 8.19 -0.47
C GLN A 135 9.18 7.68 0.97
N SER A 136 9.79 8.35 1.96
CA SER A 136 9.46 8.14 3.36
C SER A 136 7.96 8.26 3.52
N VAL A 137 7.32 7.11 3.71
CA VAL A 137 5.89 7.00 3.95
C VAL A 137 5.60 7.92 5.11
N VAL A 138 4.99 9.08 4.81
CA VAL A 138 4.47 9.97 5.84
C VAL A 138 3.41 9.15 6.54
N ARG A 139 3.83 8.51 7.64
CA ARG A 139 2.94 7.85 8.59
C ARG A 139 2.14 8.99 9.20
N LYS A 140 1.09 9.41 8.49
CA LYS A 140 0.08 10.26 9.10
C LYS A 140 -0.35 9.50 10.36
N PRO A 141 -0.38 10.15 11.53
CA PRO A 141 -0.96 9.54 12.70
C PRO A 141 -2.41 9.24 12.33
N VAL A 142 -2.67 8.00 11.91
CA VAL A 142 -4.02 7.57 11.64
C VAL A 142 -4.62 7.52 13.04
N THR A 143 -5.48 8.49 13.34
CA THR A 143 -6.46 8.44 14.43
C THR A 143 -7.43 7.31 14.10
N THR A 144 -6.90 6.09 14.11
CA THR A 144 -7.69 4.89 13.92
C THR A 144 -8.44 4.77 15.23
N LEU A 145 -9.73 5.10 15.21
CA LEU A 145 -10.62 4.79 16.31
C LEU A 145 -10.35 3.35 16.77
N PRO A 146 -10.23 3.08 18.07
CA PRO A 146 -9.94 1.75 18.57
C PRO A 146 -11.02 0.78 18.09
N ARG A 147 -10.67 -0.08 17.14
CA ARG A 147 -11.56 -1.08 16.54
C ARG A 147 -11.63 -2.36 17.37
N THR A 148 -11.78 -2.19 18.69
CA THR A 148 -11.78 -3.28 19.67
C THR A 148 -13.01 -4.16 19.58
N THR A 149 -14.15 -3.56 19.18
CA THR A 149 -15.43 -4.22 18.93
C THR A 149 -15.31 -5.27 17.83
N GLU A 150 -14.80 -4.89 16.67
CA GLU A 150 -14.62 -5.77 15.52
C GLU A 150 -13.64 -6.91 15.82
N ALA A 151 -12.55 -6.62 16.53
CA ALA A 151 -11.59 -7.64 16.93
C ALA A 151 -12.22 -8.67 17.88
N THR A 152 -13.08 -8.24 18.79
CA THR A 152 -13.83 -9.12 19.70
C THR A 152 -14.84 -9.96 18.94
N TRP A 153 -15.54 -9.37 17.97
CA TRP A 153 -16.47 -10.08 17.10
C TRP A 153 -15.76 -11.17 16.28
N ILE A 154 -14.60 -10.88 15.69
CA ILE A 154 -13.81 -11.84 14.91
C ILE A 154 -13.39 -13.02 15.79
N LYS A 155 -12.93 -12.76 17.02
CA LYS A 155 -12.56 -13.81 17.97
C LYS A 155 -13.75 -14.70 18.33
N LYS A 156 -14.93 -14.10 18.59
CA LYS A 156 -16.14 -14.84 18.96
C LYS A 156 -16.67 -15.73 17.83
N ASN A 157 -16.51 -15.30 16.58
CA ASN A 157 -17.06 -15.99 15.40
C ASN A 157 -15.98 -16.73 14.58
N TRP A 158 -14.79 -16.92 15.14
CA TRP A 158 -13.65 -17.48 14.41
C TRP A 158 -13.99 -18.82 13.75
N ASP A 159 -14.57 -19.74 14.51
CA ASP A 159 -14.87 -21.10 14.03
C ASP A 159 -15.91 -21.13 12.91
N ALA A 160 -16.89 -20.23 12.95
CA ALA A 160 -17.98 -20.18 11.96
C ALA A 160 -17.52 -19.68 10.57
N TYR A 161 -16.43 -18.91 10.52
CA TYR A 161 -15.93 -18.28 9.31
C TYR A 161 -14.53 -18.76 8.91
N ARG A 162 -14.08 -19.90 9.42
CA ARG A 162 -12.77 -20.46 9.10
C ARG A 162 -12.59 -20.67 7.59
N GLY A 163 -11.47 -20.21 7.06
CA GLY A 163 -11.12 -20.26 5.64
C GLY A 163 -11.85 -19.21 4.77
N LYS A 164 -12.53 -18.23 5.38
CA LYS A 164 -13.27 -17.19 4.65
C LYS A 164 -12.69 -15.80 4.93
N TRP A 165 -12.90 -14.92 3.97
CA TRP A 165 -12.74 -13.48 4.13
C TRP A 165 -14.01 -12.90 4.73
N VAL A 166 -13.88 -12.04 5.74
CA VAL A 166 -15.02 -11.40 6.41
C VAL A 166 -14.80 -9.90 6.49
N ALA A 167 -15.85 -9.14 6.17
CA ALA A 167 -15.91 -7.69 6.36
C ALA A 167 -16.77 -7.38 7.60
N VAL A 168 -16.17 -6.78 8.63
CA VAL A 168 -16.80 -6.51 9.93
C VAL A 168 -16.89 -5.01 10.15
N LEU A 169 -18.03 -4.54 10.66
CA LEU A 169 -18.27 -3.14 11.03
C LEU A 169 -18.95 -3.10 12.40
N GLY A 170 -18.26 -2.62 13.44
CA GLY A 170 -18.72 -2.74 14.81
C GLY A 170 -18.85 -4.20 15.25
N ASP A 171 -20.06 -4.60 15.66
CA ASP A 171 -20.35 -5.94 16.20
C ASP A 171 -21.07 -6.86 15.20
N GLN A 172 -20.96 -6.60 13.90
CA GLN A 172 -21.61 -7.39 12.86
C GLN A 172 -20.72 -7.63 11.64
N ALA A 173 -20.82 -8.84 11.06
CA ALA A 173 -20.32 -9.11 9.73
C ALA A 173 -21.27 -8.52 8.68
N VAL A 174 -20.73 -7.64 7.85
CA VAL A 174 -21.46 -7.00 6.77
C VAL A 174 -21.46 -7.87 5.51
N ALA A 175 -20.37 -8.60 5.27
CA ALA A 175 -20.21 -9.55 4.17
C ALA A 175 -19.17 -10.63 4.51
N SER A 176 -19.26 -11.78 3.84
CA SER A 176 -18.24 -12.83 3.87
C SER A 176 -18.09 -13.47 2.49
N GLY A 177 -16.89 -13.87 2.11
CA GLY A 177 -16.60 -14.52 0.82
C GLY A 177 -15.49 -15.57 0.94
N THR A 178 -15.41 -16.48 -0.01
CA THR A 178 -14.30 -17.45 -0.08
C THR A 178 -13.04 -16.80 -0.63
N THR A 179 -13.22 -15.82 -1.51
CA THR A 179 -12.13 -15.02 -2.08
C THR A 179 -12.25 -13.55 -1.66
N LEU A 180 -11.12 -12.84 -1.61
CA LEU A 180 -11.10 -11.41 -1.34
C LEU A 180 -11.89 -10.62 -2.39
N ARG A 181 -11.88 -11.08 -3.64
CA ARG A 181 -12.59 -10.44 -4.74
C ARG A 181 -14.10 -10.45 -4.53
N GLU A 182 -14.67 -11.62 -4.22
CA GLU A 182 -16.09 -11.78 -3.90
C GLU A 182 -16.50 -10.84 -2.76
N LEU A 183 -15.70 -10.81 -1.69
CA LEU A 183 -15.97 -9.93 -0.54
C LEU A 183 -16.04 -8.46 -0.96
N LEU A 184 -15.07 -7.99 -1.75
CA LEU A 184 -15.01 -6.59 -2.18
C LEU A 184 -16.17 -6.21 -3.08
N GLU A 185 -16.61 -7.11 -3.96
CA GLU A 185 -17.80 -6.91 -4.79
C GLU A 185 -19.04 -6.76 -3.91
N THR A 186 -19.27 -7.65 -2.95
CA THR A 186 -20.40 -7.57 -1.99
C THR A 186 -20.34 -6.31 -1.10
N VAL A 187 -19.15 -5.89 -0.66
CA VAL A 187 -19.00 -4.69 0.17
C VAL A 187 -19.28 -3.43 -0.64
N LYS A 188 -18.91 -3.40 -1.92
CA LYS A 188 -19.16 -2.27 -2.82
C LYS A 188 -20.65 -2.07 -3.09
N GLU A 189 -21.41 -3.15 -3.24
CA GLU A 189 -22.86 -3.11 -3.43
C GLU A 189 -23.61 -2.51 -2.24
N LYS A 190 -23.10 -2.71 -1.02
CA LYS A 190 -23.76 -2.26 0.22
C LYS A 190 -23.61 -0.77 0.55
N GLN A 191 -22.83 0.00 -0.22
CA GLN A 191 -22.66 1.45 -0.08
C GLN A 191 -22.49 1.93 1.39
N LEU A 192 -21.60 1.28 2.14
CA LEU A 192 -21.44 1.54 3.56
C LEU A 192 -20.87 2.94 3.82
N SER A 193 -21.45 3.66 4.80
CA SER A 193 -20.97 4.98 5.21
C SER A 193 -19.57 4.95 5.84
N GLN A 194 -19.17 3.80 6.39
CA GLN A 194 -17.87 3.59 7.02
C GLN A 194 -17.15 2.40 6.40
N ARG A 195 -15.81 2.46 6.38
CA ARG A 195 -14.97 1.38 5.82
C ARG A 195 -14.87 0.19 6.79
N PRO A 196 -15.43 -0.99 6.47
CA PRO A 196 -15.34 -2.16 7.32
C PRO A 196 -13.90 -2.66 7.45
N ILE A 197 -13.62 -3.41 8.52
CA ILE A 197 -12.37 -4.19 8.64
C ILE A 197 -12.51 -5.44 7.79
N ILE A 198 -11.52 -5.71 6.95
CA ILE A 198 -11.43 -6.94 6.19
C ILE A 198 -10.40 -7.84 6.87
N HIS A 199 -10.79 -9.06 7.21
CA HIS A 199 -9.92 -10.06 7.82
C HIS A 199 -10.10 -11.43 7.17
N HIS A 200 -8.99 -12.16 6.98
CA HIS A 200 -9.01 -13.54 6.52
C HIS A 200 -8.81 -14.47 7.72
N ILE A 201 -9.80 -15.31 7.98
CA ILE A 201 -9.78 -16.24 9.09
C ILE A 201 -9.13 -17.54 8.62
N LYS A 202 -7.99 -17.88 9.22
CA LYS A 202 -7.20 -19.09 8.89
C LYS A 202 -7.62 -20.30 9.74
#